data_AF-A0AAU0Y0A8-F1
#
_entry.id   AF-A0AAU0Y0A8-F1
#
_cell.length_a   1.000
_cell.length_b   1.000
_cell.length_c   1.000
_cell.angle_alpha   90.00
_cell.angle_beta   90.00
_cell.angle_gamma   90.00
#
_symmetry.space_group_name_H-M   'P 1'
#
loop_
_entity.id
_entity.type
_entity.pdbx_description
1 polymer ?
#
loop_
_entity_poly.entity_id
_entity_poly.type
_entity_poly.pdbx_seq_one_letter_code
_entity_poly.pdbx_strand_id
1 'polypeptide(L)'
;MTESGMFSGAQALAANVWDTLVRGLAFANPAWLTDKGWWPGYSKIRQSVPTVGIDVDATIGQFRKAAAFLPFAKTLEEFRRQHPVPEGFNRHATAHAAGDLQYTAANAMIALMLAVSVLREIDDQGYPVQLHA
;
A
#
# COMPACT_ATOMS: atom_id res chain seq x y z
N MET A 1 28.87 -15.19 -6.84
CA MET A 1 28.81 -13.72 -6.74
C MET A 1 27.96 -13.38 -5.53
N THR A 2 28.62 -13.16 -4.39
CA THR A 2 28.02 -12.85 -3.09
C THR A 2 27.48 -11.42 -3.08
N GLU A 3 26.22 -11.28 -2.66
CA GLU A 3 25.77 -10.34 -1.62
C GLU A 3 26.34 -8.90 -1.66
N SER A 4 25.50 -7.93 -2.02
CA SER A 4 25.70 -6.53 -1.63
C SER A 4 24.36 -5.84 -1.34
N GLY A 5 23.48 -6.57 -0.67
CA GLY A 5 22.18 -6.11 -0.22
C GLY A 5 21.26 -7.30 -0.05
N MET A 6 20.67 -7.47 1.13
CA MET A 6 19.63 -8.47 1.36
C MET A 6 18.36 -8.07 0.58
N PHE A 7 18.40 -7.98 -0.76
CA PHE A 7 17.34 -7.34 -1.55
C PHE A 7 15.99 -8.03 -1.37
N SER A 8 16.00 -9.37 -1.32
CA SER A 8 14.79 -10.14 -1.04
C SER A 8 14.29 -9.92 0.39
N GLY A 9 15.19 -9.85 1.37
CA GLY A 9 14.85 -9.56 2.77
C GLY A 9 14.37 -8.11 2.96
N ALA A 10 14.96 -7.16 2.24
CA ALA A 10 14.58 -5.75 2.22
C ALA A 10 13.19 -5.59 1.63
N GLN A 11 12.86 -6.32 0.56
CA GLN A 11 11.49 -6.32 0.06
C GLN A 11 10.52 -6.96 1.04
N ALA A 12 10.85 -8.10 1.65
CA ALA A 12 9.98 -8.71 2.65
C ALA A 12 9.71 -7.74 3.82
N LEU A 13 10.75 -7.06 4.31
CA LEU A 13 10.64 -6.04 5.35
C LEU A 13 9.79 -4.85 4.88
N ALA A 14 10.05 -4.30 3.69
CA ALA A 14 9.31 -3.18 3.14
C ALA A 14 7.83 -3.54 2.91
N ALA A 15 7.54 -4.75 2.44
CA ALA A 15 6.19 -5.27 2.31
C ALA A 15 5.49 -5.43 3.67
N ASN A 16 6.20 -5.84 4.73
CA ASN A 16 5.66 -5.92 6.08
C ASN A 16 5.43 -4.54 6.70
N VAL A 17 6.32 -3.57 6.48
CA VAL A 17 6.13 -2.17 6.88
C VAL A 17 4.89 -1.60 6.20
N TRP A 18 4.76 -1.83 4.89
CA TRP A 18 3.57 -1.48 4.12
C TRP A 18 2.31 -2.15 4.66
N ASP A 19 2.34 -3.46 4.90
CA ASP A 19 1.19 -4.20 5.45
C ASP A 19 0.74 -3.66 6.81
N THR A 20 1.72 -3.35 7.67
CA THR A 20 1.48 -2.79 9.00
C THR A 20 0.82 -1.42 8.91
N LEU A 21 1.29 -0.56 8.00
CA LEU A 21 0.65 0.71 7.72
C LEU A 21 -0.81 0.49 7.29
N VAL A 22 -1.07 -0.35 6.28
CA VAL A 22 -2.43 -0.58 5.78
C VAL A 22 -3.37 -1.03 6.90
N ARG A 23 -2.91 -1.94 7.76
CA ARG A 23 -3.69 -2.41 8.91
C ARG A 23 -3.96 -1.29 9.91
N GLY A 24 -2.95 -0.51 10.26
CA GLY A 24 -3.09 0.66 11.13
C GLY A 24 -4.15 1.63 10.59
N LEU A 25 -4.11 1.95 9.29
CA LEU A 25 -5.11 2.80 8.65
C LEU A 25 -6.52 2.21 8.73
N ALA A 26 -6.68 0.93 8.43
CA ALA A 26 -8.00 0.28 8.48
C ALA A 26 -8.59 0.27 9.89
N PHE A 27 -7.79 -0.06 10.91
CA PHE A 27 -8.29 -0.09 12.29
C PHE A 27 -8.56 1.31 12.86
N ALA A 28 -7.84 2.32 12.40
CA ALA A 28 -8.09 3.71 12.75
C ALA A 28 -9.30 4.34 12.02
N ASN A 29 -9.81 3.69 10.98
CA ASN A 29 -10.96 4.14 10.19
C ASN A 29 -12.07 3.08 10.25
N PRO A 30 -13.00 3.11 11.22
CA PRO A 30 -14.05 2.09 11.38
C PRO A 30 -14.89 1.86 10.12
N ALA A 31 -15.05 2.88 9.27
CA ALA A 31 -15.74 2.79 7.98
C ALA A 31 -15.04 1.85 6.97
N TRP A 32 -13.78 1.48 7.21
CA TRP A 32 -13.00 0.55 6.40
C TRP A 32 -13.06 -0.88 6.93
N LEU A 33 -13.77 -1.11 8.04
CA LEU A 33 -13.97 -2.43 8.62
C LEU A 33 -15.35 -2.99 8.23
N THR A 34 -15.55 -4.28 8.47
CA THR A 34 -16.91 -4.86 8.42
C THR A 34 -17.80 -4.27 9.52
N ASP A 35 -19.12 -4.42 9.42
CA ASP A 35 -20.08 -3.97 10.44
C ASP A 35 -19.79 -4.54 11.86
N LYS A 36 -19.03 -5.64 11.93
CA LYS A 36 -18.59 -6.27 13.18
C LYS A 36 -17.23 -5.76 13.69
N GLY A 37 -16.65 -4.75 13.04
CA GLY A 37 -15.31 -4.23 13.34
C GLY A 37 -14.16 -5.14 12.91
N TRP A 38 -14.41 -6.15 12.06
CA TRP A 38 -13.37 -7.07 11.60
C TRP A 38 -12.70 -6.62 10.31
N TRP A 39 -11.44 -7.04 10.13
CA TRP A 39 -10.65 -6.85 8.92
C TRP A 39 -11.34 -7.48 7.70
N PRO A 40 -11.72 -6.68 6.67
CA PRO A 40 -12.52 -7.18 5.55
C PRO A 40 -11.69 -7.72 4.37
N GLY A 41 -10.37 -7.76 4.50
CA GLY A 41 -9.46 -8.13 3.41
C GLY A 41 -9.08 -6.97 2.49
N TYR A 42 -7.97 -7.13 1.76
CA TYR A 42 -7.38 -6.06 0.96
C TYR A 42 -8.26 -5.55 -0.19
N SER A 43 -9.12 -6.40 -0.76
CA SER A 43 -10.04 -6.00 -1.83
C SER A 43 -11.03 -4.93 -1.35
N LYS A 44 -11.57 -5.10 -0.13
CA LYS A 44 -12.46 -4.13 0.49
C LYS A 44 -11.71 -2.86 0.93
N ILE A 45 -10.53 -3.01 1.53
CA ILE A 45 -9.69 -1.86 1.86
C ILE A 45 -9.39 -1.01 0.63
N ARG A 46 -9.03 -1.64 -0.50
CA ARG A 46 -8.79 -0.94 -1.77
C ARG A 46 -9.98 -0.08 -2.22
N GLN A 47 -11.22 -0.55 -2.01
CA GLN A 47 -12.43 0.19 -2.35
C GLN A 47 -12.66 1.38 -1.42
N SER A 48 -12.15 1.31 -0.19
CA SER A 48 -12.28 2.35 0.84
C SER A 48 -11.17 3.42 0.77
N VAL A 49 -10.10 3.18 0.01
CA VAL A 49 -9.03 4.16 -0.20
C VAL A 49 -9.61 5.42 -0.84
N PRO A 50 -9.27 6.63 -0.35
CA PRO A 50 -9.77 7.87 -0.94
C PRO A 50 -9.47 7.92 -2.44
N THR A 51 -10.51 7.96 -3.25
CA THR A 51 -10.39 8.24 -4.68
C THR A 51 -10.32 9.75 -4.84
N VAL A 52 -9.27 10.23 -5.49
CA VAL A 52 -9.20 11.62 -5.91
C VAL A 52 -9.70 11.67 -7.35
N GLY A 53 -10.84 12.33 -7.56
CA GLY A 53 -11.28 12.68 -8.91
C GLY A 53 -10.24 13.62 -9.52
N ILE A 54 -9.75 13.29 -10.71
CA ILE A 54 -8.89 14.20 -11.48
C ILE A 54 -9.82 15.26 -12.07
N ASP A 55 -10.07 16.31 -11.29
CA ASP A 55 -10.70 17.53 -11.77
C ASP A 55 -9.62 18.43 -12.38
N VAL A 56 -9.93 19.10 -13.49
CA VAL A 56 -9.06 20.10 -14.11
C VAL A 56 -8.81 21.28 -13.15
N ASP A 57 -9.73 21.51 -12.21
CA ASP A 57 -9.63 22.52 -11.15
C ASP A 57 -9.20 21.92 -9.79
N ALA A 58 -8.57 20.75 -9.77
CA ALA A 58 -8.12 20.12 -8.54
C ALA A 58 -7.14 21.02 -7.77
N THR A 59 -7.43 21.25 -6.48
CA THR A 59 -6.53 21.95 -5.57
C THR A 59 -5.19 21.22 -5.43
N ILE A 60 -4.13 21.94 -5.06
CA ILE A 60 -2.81 21.34 -4.73
C ILE A 60 -2.97 20.24 -3.67
N GLY A 61 -3.87 20.42 -2.70
CA GLY A 61 -4.17 19.42 -1.67
C GLY A 61 -4.78 18.13 -2.23
N GLN A 62 -5.67 18.23 -3.22
CA GLN A 62 -6.23 17.06 -3.91
C GLN A 62 -5.18 16.36 -4.77
N PHE A 63 -4.37 17.12 -5.51
CA PHE A 63 -3.27 16.55 -6.30
C PHE A 63 -2.28 15.75 -5.44
N ARG A 64 -1.88 16.30 -4.29
CA ARG A 64 -0.99 15.61 -3.34
C ARG A 64 -1.58 14.31 -2.79
N LYS A 65 -2.87 14.32 -2.43
CA LYS A 65 -3.60 13.10 -2.05
C LYS A 65 -3.60 12.07 -3.17
N ALA A 66 -3.87 12.49 -4.40
CA ALA A 66 -3.93 11.59 -5.54
C ALA A 66 -2.57 10.91 -5.76
N ALA A 67 -1.49 11.69 -5.69
CA ALA A 67 -0.13 11.21 -5.86
C ALA A 67 0.27 10.17 -4.80
N ALA A 68 -0.25 10.27 -3.57
CA ALA A 68 0.00 9.28 -2.51
C ALA A 68 -0.93 8.06 -2.61
N PHE A 69 -2.24 8.27 -2.79
CA PHE A 69 -3.25 7.22 -2.63
C PHE A 69 -3.57 6.43 -3.92
N LEU A 70 -3.39 7.00 -5.12
CA LEU A 70 -3.61 6.24 -6.37
C LEU A 70 -2.60 5.09 -6.52
N PRO A 71 -1.27 5.31 -6.34
CA PRO A 71 -0.31 4.22 -6.37
C PRO A 71 -0.53 3.22 -5.22
N PHE A 72 -0.92 3.69 -4.02
CA PHE A 72 -1.29 2.83 -2.89
C PHE A 72 -2.36 1.81 -3.30
N ALA A 73 -3.47 2.29 -3.88
CA ALA A 73 -4.59 1.43 -4.28
C ALA A 73 -4.21 0.41 -5.36
N LYS A 74 -3.24 0.73 -6.23
CA LYS A 74 -2.74 -0.18 -7.27
C LYS A 74 -2.03 -1.39 -6.65
N THR A 75 -1.24 -1.20 -5.59
CA THR A 75 -0.51 -2.30 -4.92
C THR A 75 -1.40 -3.31 -4.19
N LEU A 76 -2.65 -2.92 -3.90
CA LEU A 76 -3.66 -3.74 -3.25
C LEU A 76 -4.48 -4.59 -4.23
N GLU A 77 -4.16 -4.54 -5.51
CA GLU A 77 -4.79 -5.39 -6.51
C GLU A 77 -4.66 -6.88 -6.17
N GLU A 78 -5.77 -7.60 -6.34
CA GLU A 78 -5.82 -9.04 -6.12
C GLU A 78 -4.91 -9.74 -7.14
N PHE A 79 -4.04 -10.61 -6.65
CA PHE A 79 -3.31 -11.56 -7.49
C PHE A 79 -3.93 -12.95 -7.33
N ARG A 80 -4.17 -13.63 -8.45
CA ARG A 80 -4.58 -15.04 -8.46
C ARG A 80 -3.50 -15.85 -9.14
N ARG A 81 -3.17 -17.02 -8.56
CA ARG A 81 -2.12 -17.92 -9.06
C ARG A 81 -2.28 -18.36 -10.52
N GLN A 82 -3.49 -18.26 -11.07
CA GLN A 82 -3.82 -18.60 -12.46
C GLN A 82 -3.40 -17.52 -13.46
N HIS A 83 -3.05 -16.32 -12.98
CA HIS A 83 -2.61 -15.19 -13.80
C HIS A 83 -1.09 -15.02 -13.72
N PRO A 84 -0.47 -14.37 -14.73
CA PRO A 84 0.94 -14.00 -14.66
C PRO A 84 1.24 -13.18 -13.40
N VAL A 85 2.39 -13.45 -12.79
CA VAL A 85 2.90 -12.62 -11.69
C VAL A 85 3.19 -11.22 -12.24
N PRO A 86 2.67 -10.14 -11.64
CA PRO A 86 2.95 -8.79 -12.11
C PRO A 86 4.44 -8.47 -11.98
N GLU A 87 4.96 -7.59 -12.85
CA GLU A 87 6.35 -7.12 -12.75
C GLU A 87 6.50 -6.03 -11.68
N GLY A 88 5.50 -5.14 -11.57
CA GLY A 88 5.47 -4.11 -10.54
C GLY A 88 5.11 -4.66 -9.16
N PHE A 89 5.47 -3.91 -8.12
CA PHE A 89 5.18 -4.27 -6.73
C PHE A 89 3.69 -4.53 -6.52
N ASN A 90 3.36 -5.75 -6.09
CA ASN A 90 2.02 -6.14 -5.70
C ASN A 90 2.10 -6.92 -4.37
N ARG A 91 1.38 -6.44 -3.35
CA ARG A 91 1.45 -7.03 -2.00
C ARG A 91 0.97 -8.47 -1.96
N HIS A 92 -0.07 -8.81 -2.75
CA HIS A 92 -0.61 -10.16 -2.79
C HIS A 92 0.38 -11.12 -3.48
N ALA A 93 0.90 -10.74 -4.64
CA ALA A 93 1.90 -11.52 -5.37
C ALA A 93 3.21 -11.68 -4.57
N THR A 94 3.68 -10.63 -3.88
CA THR A 94 4.85 -10.70 -2.99
C THR A 94 4.68 -11.76 -1.88
N ALA A 95 3.47 -11.96 -1.38
CA ALA A 95 3.18 -12.97 -0.35
C ALA A 95 2.97 -14.39 -0.91
N HIS A 96 2.34 -14.52 -2.09
CA HIS A 96 1.84 -15.81 -2.58
C HIS A 96 2.57 -16.37 -3.81
N ALA A 97 3.34 -15.55 -4.50
CA ALA A 97 4.17 -15.89 -5.65
C ALA A 97 5.58 -15.30 -5.48
N ALA A 98 6.15 -15.49 -4.28
CA ALA A 98 7.49 -15.02 -3.96
C ALA A 98 8.51 -15.55 -4.96
N GLY A 99 9.29 -14.64 -5.54
CA GLY A 99 10.25 -14.94 -6.61
C GLY A 99 10.78 -13.66 -7.25
N ASP A 100 11.68 -13.82 -8.20
CA ASP A 100 12.55 -12.75 -8.72
C ASP A 100 11.79 -11.62 -9.43
N LEU A 101 10.57 -11.87 -9.90
CA LEU A 101 9.71 -10.83 -10.47
C LEU A 101 9.17 -9.87 -9.40
N GLN A 102 8.83 -10.39 -8.23
CA GLN A 102 8.37 -9.55 -7.14
C GLN A 102 9.56 -9.03 -6.35
N TYR A 103 10.50 -9.88 -5.94
CA TYR A 103 11.58 -9.58 -5.00
C TYR A 103 12.77 -8.87 -5.68
N THR A 104 12.58 -7.59 -5.99
CA THR A 104 13.56 -6.74 -6.65
C THR A 104 13.89 -5.51 -5.81
N ALA A 105 15.07 -4.92 -6.02
CA ALA A 105 15.42 -3.66 -5.36
C ALA A 105 14.42 -2.53 -5.69
N ALA A 106 13.91 -2.50 -6.93
CA ALA A 106 12.90 -1.53 -7.35
C ALA A 106 11.58 -1.69 -6.58
N ASN A 107 11.07 -2.92 -6.46
CA ASN A 107 9.81 -3.18 -5.76
C ASN A 107 9.93 -2.96 -4.24
N ALA A 108 11.09 -3.27 -3.65
CA ALA A 108 11.38 -2.91 -2.26
C ALA A 108 11.32 -1.39 -2.02
N MET A 109 11.95 -0.61 -2.91
CA MET A 109 11.94 0.85 -2.84
C MET A 109 10.53 1.42 -3.03
N ILE A 110 9.77 0.89 -3.99
CA ILE A 110 8.38 1.28 -4.22
C ILE A 110 7.54 1.05 -2.96
N ALA A 111 7.62 -0.14 -2.35
CA ALA A 111 6.87 -0.45 -1.14
C ALA A 111 7.20 0.52 0.01
N LEU A 112 8.48 0.81 0.22
CA LEU A 112 8.93 1.75 1.27
C LEU A 112 8.49 3.18 0.97
N MET A 113 8.70 3.68 -0.25
CA MET A 113 8.33 5.04 -0.63
C MET A 113 6.83 5.27 -0.53
N LEU A 114 6.03 4.28 -0.92
CA LEU A 114 4.59 4.37 -0.76
C LEU A 114 4.20 4.44 0.72
N ALA A 115 4.82 3.61 1.58
CA ALA A 115 4.53 3.61 3.02
C ALA A 115 4.80 4.98 3.64
N VAL A 116 5.97 5.53 3.34
CA VAL A 116 6.38 6.85 3.84
C VAL A 116 5.49 7.96 3.26
N SER A 117 5.15 7.90 1.98
CA SER A 117 4.34 8.94 1.32
C SER A 117 2.94 9.03 1.94
N VAL A 118 2.31 7.89 2.23
CA VAL A 118 0.98 7.86 2.84
C VAL A 118 1.02 8.29 4.30
N LEU A 119 2.01 7.82 5.08
CA LEU A 119 2.20 8.27 6.46
C LEU A 119 2.39 9.78 6.55
N ARG A 120 3.28 10.32 5.72
CA ARG A 120 3.56 11.75 5.66
C ARG A 120 2.32 12.54 5.26
N GLU A 121 1.53 12.05 4.30
CA GLU A 121 0.32 12.77 3.87
C GLU A 121 -0.77 12.75 4.93
N ILE A 122 -0.86 11.71 5.76
CA ILE A 122 -1.76 11.67 6.91
C ILE A 122 -1.37 12.71 7.96
N ASP A 123 -0.08 12.79 8.27
CA ASP A 123 0.48 13.75 9.23
C ASP A 123 0.30 15.20 8.75
N ASP A 124 0.71 15.50 7.50
CA ASP A 124 0.63 16.83 6.90
C ASP A 124 -0.81 17.35 6.76
N GLN A 125 -1.76 16.48 6.41
CA GLN A 125 -3.14 16.90 6.10
C GLN A 125 -4.08 16.81 7.31
N GLY A 126 -3.57 16.42 8.49
CA GLY A 126 -4.39 16.25 9.68
C GLY A 126 -5.54 15.28 9.45
N TYR A 127 -5.33 14.24 8.63
CA TYR A 127 -6.35 13.23 8.42
C TYR A 127 -6.72 12.67 9.81
N PRO A 128 -8.01 12.66 10.19
CA PRO A 128 -8.44 12.16 11.48
C PRO A 128 -8.31 10.63 11.47
N VAL A 129 -7.09 10.14 11.65
CA VAL A 129 -6.73 8.74 11.79
C VAL A 129 -6.36 8.57 13.26
N GLN A 130 -7.24 7.99 14.07
CA GLN A 130 -6.87 7.59 15.43
C GLN A 130 -5.95 6.37 15.34
N LEU A 131 -4.66 6.62 15.10
CA LEU A 131 -3.63 5.59 15.16
C LEU A 131 -3.48 5.17 16.62
N HIS A 132 -3.97 3.97 16.95
CA HIS A 132 -3.65 3.34 18.23
C HIS A 132 -2.16 2.99 18.21
N ALA A 133 -1.36 3.75 18.97
CA ALA A 133 0.00 3.36 19.35
C ALA A 133 -0.03 2.23 20.39
#